data_AF-A0A6C9K9H1-F1
#
_entry.id   AF-A0A6C9K9H1-F1
#
_cell.length_a   1.000
_cell.length_b   1.000
_cell.length_c   1.000
_cell.angle_alpha   90.00
_cell.angle_beta   90.00
_cell.angle_gamma   90.00
#
_symmetry.space_group_name_H-M   'P 1'
#
loop_
_entity.id
_entity.type
_entity.pdbx_description
1 polymer ?
#
loop_
_entity_poly.entity_id
_entity_poly.type
_entity_poly.pdbx_seq_one_letter_code
_entity_poly.pdbx_strand_id
1 'polypeptide(L)'
;MTARINSDNSVTLHSWLDRYEKILANRGIKQKTLINYMSKIKAIRRGLTDAPLEDITTKEIAAMLNGYIDEGKAASAKLIRSTLSDAFREAIAEGHITTNPVAATRAAKSEVRRSRLTADEYLKIYQAAESSPCWLRLAMELAVVTGQRVGDLCEMKWSDIVDGYLYVEQSKTGVKIAIPTALHVDALGISMKETLDKCKEILGGETIIASTRREPLSSGTVSRYFMRARKASGLSFEGDPPTFHELRSLSARLYEKQISDKFAQHLLGHKSDTMASQYRDDRGREWDKIEIK
;
A
#
# COMPACT_ATOMS: atom_id res chain seq x y z
N MET A 1 40.38 -31.17 -30.37
CA MET A 1 39.87 -31.54 -29.04
C MET A 1 40.38 -30.52 -28.04
N THR A 2 39.63 -29.45 -27.81
CA THR A 2 39.89 -28.50 -26.73
C THR A 2 39.17 -29.00 -25.49
N ALA A 3 39.96 -29.47 -24.52
CA ALA A 3 39.48 -29.94 -23.24
C ALA A 3 38.70 -28.80 -22.53
N ARG A 4 37.46 -29.13 -22.14
CA ARG A 4 36.59 -28.29 -21.31
C ARG A 4 37.27 -28.06 -19.96
N ILE A 5 37.59 -26.80 -19.69
CA ILE A 5 38.02 -26.33 -18.36
C ILE A 5 36.79 -25.70 -17.69
N ASN A 6 36.59 -26.08 -16.43
CA ASN A 6 35.59 -25.64 -15.43
C ASN A 6 34.20 -26.29 -15.49
N SER A 7 34.07 -27.48 -14.88
CA SER A 7 32.78 -28.09 -14.51
C SER A 7 32.59 -28.23 -12.99
N ASP A 8 33.25 -27.40 -12.17
CA ASP A 8 33.22 -27.52 -10.69
C ASP A 8 32.90 -26.20 -9.96
N ASN A 9 32.49 -25.16 -10.69
CA ASN A 9 32.24 -23.81 -10.16
C ASN A 9 30.81 -23.28 -10.41
N SER A 10 29.85 -24.14 -10.77
CA SER A 10 28.48 -23.68 -11.05
C SER A 10 27.77 -23.33 -9.73
N VAL A 11 27.34 -22.07 -9.62
CA VAL A 11 26.62 -21.60 -8.43
C VAL A 11 25.18 -22.10 -8.47
N THR A 12 24.71 -22.70 -7.37
CA THR A 12 23.32 -23.17 -7.25
C THR A 12 22.36 -22.03 -6.94
N LEU A 13 21.08 -22.20 -7.30
CA LEU A 13 20.05 -21.18 -7.09
C LEU A 13 19.92 -20.76 -5.62
N HIS A 14 19.90 -21.70 -4.68
CA HIS A 14 19.65 -21.36 -3.27
C HIS A 14 20.87 -20.67 -2.65
N SER A 15 22.08 -21.10 -3.03
CA SER A 15 23.33 -20.43 -2.66
C SER A 15 23.40 -19.02 -3.24
N TRP A 16 22.97 -18.84 -4.49
CA TRP A 16 22.86 -17.52 -5.10
C TRP A 16 21.83 -16.63 -4.41
N LEU A 17 20.69 -17.18 -4.00
CA LEU A 17 19.69 -16.43 -3.24
C LEU A 17 20.26 -15.93 -1.90
N ASP A 18 21.11 -16.70 -1.21
CA ASP A 18 21.81 -16.23 0.00
C ASP A 18 22.72 -15.03 -0.28
N ARG A 19 23.44 -15.05 -1.42
CA ARG A 19 24.25 -13.92 -1.89
C ARG A 19 23.37 -12.71 -2.24
N TYR A 20 22.26 -12.94 -2.95
CA TYR A 20 21.31 -11.91 -3.36
C TYR A 20 20.65 -11.23 -2.16
N GLU A 21 20.38 -11.96 -1.07
CA GLU A 21 19.89 -11.36 0.18
C GLU A 21 20.87 -10.32 0.76
N LYS A 22 22.18 -10.59 0.68
CA LYS A 22 23.23 -9.64 1.09
C LYS A 22 23.30 -8.43 0.15
N ILE A 23 23.13 -8.63 -1.16
CA ILE A 23 23.04 -7.54 -2.14
C ILE A 23 21.88 -6.61 -1.77
N LEU A 24 20.69 -7.17 -1.53
CA LEU A 24 19.50 -6.41 -1.15
C LEU A 24 19.70 -5.60 0.13
N ALA A 25 20.39 -6.15 1.14
CA ALA A 25 20.69 -5.43 2.38
C ALA A 25 21.56 -4.17 2.14
N ASN A 26 22.41 -4.21 1.12
CA ASN A 26 23.32 -3.10 0.78
C ASN A 26 22.71 -2.06 -0.18
N ARG A 27 21.49 -2.27 -0.68
CA ARG A 27 20.83 -1.33 -1.62
C ARG A 27 20.23 -0.07 -0.97
N GLY A 28 20.39 0.12 0.34
CA GLY A 28 19.82 1.27 1.05
C GLY A 28 18.29 1.32 1.02
N ILE A 29 17.63 0.15 0.92
CA ILE A 29 16.16 0.06 0.88
C ILE A 29 15.55 0.07 2.29
N LYS A 30 14.33 0.60 2.42
CA LYS A 30 13.59 0.59 3.70
C LYS A 30 13.35 -0.83 4.19
N GLN A 31 13.36 -1.02 5.52
CA GLN A 31 13.16 -2.32 6.17
C GLN A 31 11.91 -3.07 5.67
N LYS A 32 10.79 -2.38 5.49
CA LYS A 32 9.56 -3.01 4.98
C LYS A 32 9.72 -3.54 3.55
N THR A 33 10.48 -2.84 2.71
CA THR A 33 10.80 -3.28 1.35
C THR A 33 11.68 -4.52 1.37
N LEU A 34 12.69 -4.56 2.25
CA LEU A 34 13.53 -5.74 2.45
C LEU A 34 12.69 -6.96 2.86
N ILE A 35 11.81 -6.82 3.86
CA ILE A 35 10.88 -7.89 4.29
C ILE A 35 10.03 -8.40 3.12
N ASN A 36 9.56 -7.50 2.24
CA ASN A 36 8.77 -7.89 1.08
C ASN A 36 9.57 -8.74 0.09
N TYR A 37 10.85 -8.40 -0.14
CA TYR A 37 11.77 -9.20 -0.96
C TYR A 37 12.05 -10.56 -0.34
N MET A 38 12.36 -10.61 0.96
CA MET A 38 12.62 -11.88 1.68
C MET A 38 11.43 -12.84 1.58
N SER A 39 10.21 -12.32 1.65
CA SER A 39 8.99 -13.11 1.43
C SER A 39 8.93 -13.71 0.01
N LYS A 40 9.39 -13.00 -1.03
CA LYS A 40 9.44 -13.52 -2.40
C LYS A 40 10.57 -14.53 -2.58
N ILE A 41 11.73 -14.29 -1.97
CA ILE A 41 12.86 -15.24 -1.97
C ILE A 41 12.43 -16.56 -1.31
N LYS A 42 11.74 -16.51 -0.16
CA LYS A 42 11.15 -17.71 0.47
C LYS A 42 10.11 -18.41 -0.42
N ALA A 43 9.37 -17.67 -1.25
CA ALA A 43 8.47 -18.27 -2.23
C ALA A 43 9.24 -18.97 -3.36
N ILE A 44 10.32 -18.36 -3.84
CA ILE A 44 11.22 -18.92 -4.86
C ILE A 44 11.87 -20.22 -4.36
N ARG A 45 12.44 -20.23 -3.15
CA ARG A 45 13.05 -21.44 -2.56
C ARG A 45 12.11 -22.63 -2.44
N ARG A 46 10.81 -22.37 -2.22
CA ARG A 46 9.78 -23.43 -2.15
C ARG A 46 9.31 -23.89 -3.53
N GLY A 47 9.42 -23.03 -4.54
CA GLY A 47 8.88 -23.27 -5.87
C GLY A 47 9.90 -23.75 -6.91
N LEU A 48 11.20 -23.56 -6.67
CA LEU A 48 12.28 -23.99 -7.55
C LEU A 48 13.30 -24.84 -6.78
N THR A 49 13.80 -25.88 -7.44
CA THR A 49 14.84 -26.78 -6.95
C THR A 49 16.16 -26.05 -6.76
N ASP A 50 17.00 -26.56 -5.86
CA ASP A 50 18.37 -26.08 -5.72
C ASP A 50 19.27 -26.77 -6.77
N ALA A 51 19.27 -26.21 -7.97
CA ALA A 51 20.08 -26.66 -9.10
C ALA A 51 21.03 -25.53 -9.55
N PRO A 52 22.07 -25.82 -10.36
CA PRO A 52 22.90 -24.81 -11.00
C PRO A 52 22.05 -23.74 -11.69
N LEU A 53 22.42 -22.46 -11.55
CA LEU A 53 21.65 -21.35 -12.12
C LEU A 53 21.42 -21.48 -13.64
N GLU A 54 22.38 -22.05 -14.35
CA GLU A 54 22.35 -22.31 -15.79
C GLU A 54 21.35 -23.40 -16.22
N ASP A 55 21.00 -24.30 -15.29
CA ASP A 55 20.06 -25.39 -15.53
C ASP A 55 18.60 -25.00 -15.23
N ILE A 56 18.36 -23.88 -14.55
CA ILE A 56 17.01 -23.41 -14.24
C ILE A 56 16.32 -22.92 -15.52
N THR A 57 15.33 -23.69 -15.98
CA THR A 57 14.68 -23.42 -17.26
C THR A 57 13.54 -22.40 -17.15
N THR A 58 13.27 -21.72 -18.27
CA THR A 58 12.07 -20.87 -18.42
C THR A 58 10.78 -21.64 -18.15
N LYS A 59 10.74 -22.94 -18.48
CA LYS A 59 9.58 -23.81 -18.28
C LYS A 59 9.29 -24.02 -16.79
N GLU A 60 10.31 -24.30 -15.98
CA GLU A 60 10.15 -24.46 -14.53
C GLU A 60 9.70 -23.17 -13.85
N ILE A 61 10.28 -22.04 -14.26
CA ILE A 61 9.86 -20.72 -13.78
C ILE A 61 8.40 -20.47 -14.13
N ALA A 62 7.99 -20.73 -15.37
CA ALA A 62 6.61 -20.57 -15.81
C ALA A 62 5.65 -21.48 -15.04
N ALA A 63 6.03 -22.75 -14.80
CA ALA A 63 5.22 -23.69 -14.03
C ALA A 63 4.98 -23.19 -12.59
N MET A 64 6.02 -22.72 -11.90
CA MET A 64 5.89 -22.12 -10.57
C MET A 64 4.97 -20.89 -10.61
N LEU A 65 5.17 -19.97 -11.56
CA LEU A 65 4.36 -18.75 -11.65
C LEU A 65 2.90 -19.05 -11.95
N ASN A 66 2.62 -20.02 -12.83
CA ASN A 66 1.27 -20.46 -13.16
C ASN A 66 0.56 -21.07 -11.95
N GLY A 67 1.25 -21.85 -11.10
CA GLY A 67 0.66 -22.35 -9.85
C GLY A 67 0.11 -21.22 -8.95
N TYR A 68 0.83 -20.10 -8.83
CA TYR A 68 0.31 -18.93 -8.11
C TYR A 68 -0.87 -18.26 -8.83
N ILE A 69 -0.91 -18.27 -10.15
CA ILE A 69 -2.01 -17.69 -10.94
C ILE A 69 -3.27 -18.55 -10.77
N ASP A 70 -3.13 -19.87 -10.86
CA ASP A 70 -4.21 -20.85 -10.74
C ASP A 70 -4.84 -20.81 -9.33
N GLU A 71 -4.04 -20.50 -8.30
CA GLU A 71 -4.52 -20.21 -6.93
C GLU A 71 -5.17 -18.83 -6.77
N GLY A 72 -5.35 -18.05 -7.84
CA GLY A 72 -5.92 -16.70 -7.80
C GLY A 72 -4.99 -15.64 -7.19
N LYS A 73 -3.68 -15.91 -7.12
CA LYS A 73 -2.64 -15.05 -6.53
C LYS A 73 -1.77 -14.38 -7.61
N ALA A 74 -2.38 -13.91 -8.70
CA ALA A 74 -1.71 -13.25 -9.83
C ALA A 74 -0.77 -12.08 -9.40
N ALA A 75 -1.18 -11.26 -8.42
CA ALA A 75 -0.33 -10.19 -7.90
C ALA A 75 0.95 -10.72 -7.24
N SER A 76 0.87 -11.84 -6.52
CA SER A 76 2.04 -12.51 -5.94
C SER A 76 2.93 -13.07 -7.04
N ALA A 77 2.37 -13.72 -8.06
CA ALA A 77 3.13 -14.24 -9.21
C ALA A 77 3.93 -13.11 -9.89
N LYS A 78 3.33 -11.95 -10.12
CA LYS A 78 4.01 -10.77 -10.68
C LYS A 78 5.21 -10.32 -9.84
N LEU A 79 5.05 -10.23 -8.52
CA LEU A 79 6.12 -9.81 -7.60
C LEU A 79 7.23 -10.86 -7.44
N ILE A 80 6.87 -12.15 -7.44
CA ILE A 80 7.81 -13.27 -7.43
C ILE A 80 8.66 -13.23 -8.70
N ARG A 81 8.01 -13.14 -9.88
CA ARG A 81 8.69 -12.99 -11.18
C ARG A 81 9.64 -11.79 -11.18
N SER A 82 9.19 -10.64 -10.68
CA SER A 82 10.03 -9.44 -10.61
C SER A 82 11.27 -9.63 -9.74
N THR A 83 11.11 -10.29 -8.58
CA THR A 83 12.23 -10.56 -7.67
C THR A 83 13.20 -11.56 -8.28
N LEU A 84 12.68 -12.63 -8.89
CA LEU A 84 13.49 -13.65 -9.55
C LEU A 84 14.26 -13.07 -10.74
N SER A 85 13.60 -12.26 -11.57
CA SER A 85 14.25 -11.58 -12.70
C SER A 85 15.39 -10.67 -12.24
N ASP A 86 15.21 -9.98 -11.11
CA ASP A 86 16.26 -9.13 -10.53
C ASP A 86 17.41 -9.94 -9.93
N ALA A 87 17.13 -11.03 -9.22
CA ALA A 87 18.14 -11.94 -8.72
C ALA A 87 19.00 -12.53 -9.86
N PHE A 88 18.37 -12.94 -10.97
CA PHE A 88 19.10 -13.42 -12.15
C PHE A 88 19.89 -12.30 -12.86
N ARG A 89 19.42 -11.04 -12.81
CA ARG A 89 20.20 -9.90 -13.34
C ARG A 89 21.47 -9.67 -12.55
N GLU A 90 21.40 -9.76 -11.22
CA GLU A 90 22.58 -9.67 -10.35
C GLU A 90 23.53 -10.86 -10.58
N ALA A 91 23.01 -12.07 -10.85
CA ALA A 91 23.85 -13.23 -11.17
C ALA A 91 24.63 -13.05 -12.48
N ILE A 92 24.01 -12.42 -13.47
CA ILE A 92 24.68 -12.02 -14.72
C ILE A 92 25.75 -10.98 -14.43
N ALA A 93 25.46 -9.98 -13.60
CA ALA A 93 26.40 -8.93 -13.25
C ALA A 93 27.64 -9.46 -12.51
N GLU A 94 27.49 -10.49 -11.66
CA GLU A 94 28.60 -11.20 -11.01
C GLU A 94 29.22 -12.33 -11.88
N GLY A 95 28.74 -12.52 -13.12
CA GLY A 95 29.34 -13.43 -14.10
C GLY A 95 29.03 -14.91 -13.91
N HIS A 96 28.02 -15.27 -13.12
CA HIS A 96 27.64 -16.67 -12.88
C HIS A 96 26.83 -17.29 -14.03
N ILE A 97 26.11 -16.46 -14.79
CA ILE A 97 25.29 -16.86 -15.94
C ILE A 97 25.32 -15.75 -16.99
N THR A 98 24.90 -16.07 -18.21
CA THR A 98 24.96 -15.12 -19.35
C THR A 98 23.59 -14.63 -19.82
N THR A 99 22.51 -15.33 -19.46
CA THR A 99 21.16 -15.00 -19.92
C THR A 99 20.17 -15.04 -18.75
N ASN A 100 19.07 -14.29 -18.88
CA ASN A 100 18.01 -14.26 -17.87
C ASN A 100 16.83 -15.12 -18.33
N PRO A 101 16.66 -16.36 -17.83
CA PRO A 101 15.58 -17.26 -18.24
C PRO A 101 14.19 -16.75 -17.83
N VAL A 102 14.11 -15.79 -16.89
CA VAL A 102 12.86 -15.16 -16.46
C VAL A 102 12.34 -14.17 -17.50
N ALA A 103 13.22 -13.55 -18.30
CA ALA A 103 12.84 -12.50 -19.25
C ALA A 103 11.83 -12.98 -20.31
N ALA A 104 11.94 -14.25 -20.73
CA ALA A 104 11.03 -14.88 -21.67
C ALA A 104 9.63 -15.18 -21.08
N THR A 105 9.48 -15.20 -19.76
CA THR A 105 8.17 -15.39 -19.11
C THR A 105 7.33 -14.12 -19.18
N ARG A 106 6.00 -14.25 -19.15
CA ARG A 106 5.09 -13.09 -19.12
C ARG A 106 4.71 -12.73 -17.69
N ALA A 107 4.65 -11.44 -17.39
CA ALA A 107 4.12 -10.98 -16.12
C ALA A 107 2.60 -11.22 -16.07
N ALA A 108 2.12 -11.79 -14.97
CA ALA A 108 0.69 -11.96 -14.74
C ALA A 108 -0.01 -10.58 -14.78
N LYS A 109 -1.09 -10.49 -15.57
CA LYS A 109 -2.02 -9.38 -15.49
C LYS A 109 -2.89 -9.58 -14.25
N SER A 110 -3.08 -8.53 -13.47
CA SER A 110 -3.93 -8.56 -12.28
C SER A 110 -4.77 -7.30 -12.26
N GLU A 111 -6.09 -7.47 -12.28
CA GLU A 111 -7.03 -6.39 -12.08
C GLU A 111 -7.18 -6.11 -10.58
N VAL A 112 -7.44 -4.85 -10.23
CA VAL A 112 -7.59 -4.45 -8.84
C VAL A 112 -8.97 -4.87 -8.37
N ARG A 113 -9.03 -5.92 -7.55
CA ARG A 113 -10.28 -6.47 -7.01
C ARG A 113 -10.95 -5.61 -5.93
N ARG A 114 -10.20 -4.67 -5.33
CA ARG A 114 -10.70 -3.88 -4.20
C ARG A 114 -11.66 -2.80 -4.67
N SER A 115 -12.87 -2.89 -4.16
CA SER A 115 -13.94 -1.91 -4.36
C SER A 115 -13.61 -0.55 -3.73
N ARG A 116 -14.12 0.54 -4.31
CA ARG A 116 -14.09 1.87 -3.69
C ARG A 116 -15.11 2.00 -2.59
N LEU A 117 -14.99 3.03 -1.77
CA LEU A 117 -15.96 3.36 -0.73
C LEU A 117 -16.76 4.60 -1.14
N THR A 118 -18.09 4.55 -1.12
CA THR A 118 -18.93 5.75 -1.35
C THR A 118 -19.13 6.56 -0.06
N ALA A 119 -19.64 7.79 -0.18
CA ALA A 119 -19.98 8.62 0.99
C ALA A 119 -21.06 7.97 1.87
N ASP A 120 -22.09 7.38 1.26
CA ASP A 120 -23.16 6.68 2.00
C ASP A 120 -22.63 5.44 2.74
N GLU A 121 -21.73 4.69 2.11
CA GLU A 121 -21.10 3.54 2.75
C GLU A 121 -20.20 3.98 3.90
N TYR A 122 -19.46 5.08 3.74
CA TYR A 122 -18.70 5.68 4.84
C TYR A 122 -19.62 5.99 6.04
N LEU A 123 -20.76 6.66 5.81
CA LEU A 123 -21.68 7.02 6.88
C LEU A 123 -22.24 5.78 7.61
N LYS A 124 -22.62 4.73 6.86
CA LYS A 124 -23.09 3.46 7.44
C LYS A 124 -22.01 2.75 8.26
N ILE A 125 -20.76 2.74 7.79
CA ILE A 125 -19.63 2.18 8.54
C ILE A 125 -19.32 3.04 9.77
N TYR A 126 -19.39 4.37 9.63
CA TYR A 126 -19.17 5.33 10.71
C TYR A 126 -20.21 5.19 11.82
N GLN A 127 -21.46 4.88 11.47
CA GLN A 127 -22.52 4.55 12.43
C GLN A 127 -22.24 3.20 13.10
N ALA A 128 -21.92 2.14 12.34
CA ALA A 128 -21.59 0.83 12.90
C ALA A 128 -20.34 0.85 13.81
N ALA A 129 -19.47 1.84 13.65
CA ALA A 129 -18.30 2.08 14.50
C ALA A 129 -18.64 2.60 15.91
N GLU A 130 -19.92 2.87 16.24
CA GLU A 130 -20.34 3.31 17.58
C GLU A 130 -19.96 2.30 18.68
N SER A 131 -20.01 1.00 18.39
CA SER A 131 -19.59 -0.08 19.30
C SER A 131 -18.08 -0.27 19.37
N SER A 132 -17.30 0.45 18.56
CA SER A 132 -15.84 0.39 18.55
C SER A 132 -15.22 1.42 19.51
N PRO A 133 -13.93 1.27 19.88
CA PRO A 133 -13.25 2.30 20.66
C PRO A 133 -13.36 3.68 20.02
N CYS A 134 -13.53 4.72 20.84
CA CYS A 134 -13.79 6.10 20.42
C CYS A 134 -12.83 6.63 19.35
N TRP A 135 -11.55 6.23 19.41
CA TRP A 135 -10.54 6.62 18.44
C TRP A 135 -10.85 6.16 17.00
N LEU A 136 -11.69 5.15 16.78
CA LEU A 136 -11.97 4.66 15.43
C LEU A 136 -12.73 5.69 14.60
N ARG A 137 -13.79 6.29 15.14
CA ARG A 137 -14.58 7.32 14.45
C ARG A 137 -13.73 8.55 14.16
N LEU A 138 -12.92 8.97 15.14
CA LEU A 138 -11.99 10.09 14.98
C LEU A 138 -10.90 9.80 13.94
N ALA A 139 -10.34 8.59 13.92
CA ALA A 139 -9.38 8.19 12.89
C ALA A 139 -10.00 8.16 11.49
N MET A 140 -11.28 7.76 11.37
CA MET A 140 -12.02 7.77 10.10
C MET A 140 -12.23 9.21 9.59
N GLU A 141 -12.71 10.11 10.45
CA GLU A 141 -12.89 11.52 10.12
C GLU A 141 -11.57 12.16 9.70
N LEU A 142 -10.53 11.99 10.53
CA LEU A 142 -9.21 12.55 10.28
C LEU A 142 -8.60 12.00 8.98
N ALA A 143 -8.82 10.72 8.65
CA ALA A 143 -8.33 10.13 7.42
C ALA A 143 -9.00 10.72 6.17
N VAL A 144 -10.30 11.00 6.22
CA VAL A 144 -11.02 11.57 5.08
C VAL A 144 -10.71 13.07 4.92
N VAL A 145 -10.71 13.83 6.01
CA VAL A 145 -10.48 15.29 5.95
C VAL A 145 -9.03 15.63 5.61
N THR A 146 -8.06 14.82 6.03
CA THR A 146 -6.64 15.07 5.69
C THR A 146 -6.19 14.34 4.43
N GLY A 147 -6.91 13.30 4.01
CA GLY A 147 -6.52 12.43 2.91
C GLY A 147 -5.21 11.65 3.14
N GLN A 148 -4.66 11.59 4.36
CA GLN A 148 -3.35 10.97 4.60
C GLN A 148 -3.39 9.45 4.70
N ARG A 149 -2.22 8.80 4.56
CA ARG A 149 -2.12 7.35 4.70
C ARG A 149 -2.23 6.98 6.17
N VAL A 150 -2.81 5.81 6.47
CA VAL A 150 -2.98 5.33 7.86
C VAL A 150 -1.67 5.24 8.65
N GLY A 151 -0.54 4.96 7.99
CA GLY A 151 0.78 4.98 8.63
C GLY A 151 1.13 6.38 9.15
N ASP A 152 1.08 7.36 8.24
CA ASP A 152 1.36 8.77 8.56
C ASP A 152 0.37 9.30 9.62
N LEU A 153 -0.91 8.95 9.50
CA LEU A 153 -1.98 9.37 10.43
C LEU A 153 -1.76 8.88 11.87
N CYS A 154 -1.19 7.69 12.06
CA CYS A 154 -0.89 7.17 13.40
C CYS A 154 0.37 7.79 14.03
N GLU A 155 1.19 8.47 13.22
CA GLU A 155 2.45 9.08 13.65
C GLU A 155 2.33 10.60 13.88
N MET A 156 1.21 11.22 13.48
CA MET A 156 0.95 12.65 13.69
C MET A 156 0.94 13.01 15.17
N LYS A 157 1.71 14.03 15.53
CA LYS A 157 1.80 14.57 16.89
C LYS A 157 1.13 15.93 16.99
N TRP A 158 0.72 16.30 18.21
CA TRP A 158 0.24 17.66 18.46
C TRP A 158 1.31 18.73 18.20
N SER A 159 2.59 18.38 18.37
CA SER A 159 3.73 19.26 18.06
C SER A 159 3.86 19.56 16.57
N ASP A 160 3.23 18.78 15.70
CA ASP A 160 3.26 18.99 14.25
C ASP A 160 2.21 20.02 13.80
N ILE A 161 1.44 20.59 14.73
CA ILE A 161 0.48 21.66 14.46
C ILE A 161 1.09 22.99 14.90
N VAL A 162 1.36 23.87 13.94
CA VAL A 162 1.91 25.21 14.18
C VAL A 162 1.13 26.22 13.35
N ASP A 163 0.68 27.31 13.97
CA ASP A 163 -0.03 28.43 13.33
C ASP A 163 -1.23 28.02 12.45
N GLY A 164 -2.00 27.03 12.91
CA GLY A 164 -3.20 26.55 12.19
C GLY A 164 -2.90 25.62 11.00
N TYR A 165 -1.68 25.10 10.89
CA TYR A 165 -1.30 24.11 9.89
C TYR A 165 -0.77 22.83 10.55
N LEU A 166 -1.24 21.68 10.07
CA LEU A 166 -0.71 20.36 10.38
C LEU A 166 0.38 20.00 9.39
N TYR A 167 1.62 19.88 9.86
CA TYR A 167 2.78 19.50 9.08
C TYR A 167 2.88 17.98 8.98
N VAL A 168 3.02 17.46 7.76
CA VAL A 168 3.10 16.02 7.50
C VAL A 168 4.27 15.72 6.58
N GLU A 169 5.19 14.87 7.04
CA GLU A 169 6.20 14.21 6.22
C GLU A 169 5.75 12.77 5.95
N GLN A 170 5.36 12.47 4.71
CA GLN A 170 4.82 11.17 4.35
C GLN A 170 5.91 10.08 4.40
N SER A 171 5.80 9.14 5.34
CA SER A 171 6.75 8.05 5.58
C SER A 171 7.05 7.22 4.33
N LYS A 172 6.08 7.04 3.42
CA LYS A 172 6.26 6.24 2.19
C LYS A 172 7.12 6.95 1.15
N THR A 173 6.88 8.24 0.92
CA THR A 173 7.38 8.99 -0.26
C THR A 173 8.33 10.14 0.08
N GLY A 174 8.42 10.56 1.34
CA GLY A 174 9.19 11.72 1.79
C GLY A 174 8.58 13.07 1.40
N VAL A 175 7.33 13.09 0.93
CA VAL A 175 6.64 14.33 0.56
C VAL A 175 6.28 15.10 1.83
N LYS A 176 6.59 16.40 1.85
CA LYS A 176 6.28 17.32 2.94
C LYS A 176 5.14 18.25 2.52
N ILE A 177 4.11 18.32 3.35
CA ILE A 177 2.95 19.19 3.14
C ILE A 177 2.52 19.81 4.47
N ALA A 178 1.92 21.00 4.40
CA ALA A 178 1.28 21.68 5.52
C ALA A 178 -0.22 21.78 5.21
N ILE A 179 -1.04 21.14 6.04
CA ILE A 179 -2.50 21.03 5.83
C ILE A 179 -3.19 22.05 6.73
N PRO A 180 -3.95 23.02 6.20
CA PRO A 180 -4.63 23.99 7.04
C PRO A 180 -5.70 23.30 7.91
N THR A 181 -5.76 23.59 9.20
CA THR A 181 -6.75 22.99 10.11
C THR A 181 -8.19 23.44 9.84
N ALA A 182 -8.38 24.39 8.94
CA ALA A 182 -9.68 24.92 8.51
C ALA A 182 -10.39 24.05 7.46
N LEU A 183 -9.81 22.94 7.02
CA LEU A 183 -10.46 22.06 6.05
C LEU A 183 -11.77 21.48 6.59
N HIS A 184 -12.72 21.30 5.67
CA HIS A 184 -13.98 20.64 5.91
C HIS A 184 -14.36 19.75 4.71
N VAL A 185 -15.18 18.74 4.94
CA VAL A 185 -15.75 17.86 3.90
C VAL A 185 -17.27 17.94 4.00
N ASP A 186 -17.88 18.75 3.13
CA ASP A 186 -19.30 19.11 3.21
C ASP A 186 -20.22 17.91 3.05
N ALA A 187 -19.91 17.04 2.09
CA ALA A 187 -20.68 15.84 1.80
C ALA A 187 -20.79 14.87 2.99
N LEU A 188 -19.91 14.98 3.98
CA LEU A 188 -19.90 14.15 5.18
C LEU A 188 -20.13 14.96 6.48
N GLY A 189 -20.25 16.28 6.39
CA GLY A 189 -20.38 17.17 7.55
C GLY A 189 -19.18 17.11 8.50
N ILE A 190 -17.96 16.96 7.98
CA ILE A 190 -16.74 16.84 8.80
C ILE A 190 -15.96 18.15 8.78
N SER A 191 -15.63 18.69 9.95
CA SER A 191 -14.71 19.82 10.13
C SER A 191 -13.40 19.33 10.75
N MET A 192 -12.26 19.61 10.11
CA MET A 192 -10.94 19.18 10.61
C MET A 192 -10.66 19.76 12.00
N LYS A 193 -10.99 21.03 12.21
CA LYS A 193 -10.78 21.69 13.50
C LYS A 193 -11.59 21.02 14.61
N GLU A 194 -12.86 20.74 14.38
CA GLU A 194 -13.72 20.06 15.36
C GLU A 194 -13.25 18.62 15.63
N THR A 195 -12.86 17.89 14.60
CA THR A 195 -12.30 16.53 14.76
C THR A 195 -11.02 16.56 15.59
N LEU A 196 -10.13 17.53 15.34
CA LEU A 196 -8.90 17.71 16.14
C LEU A 196 -9.22 18.05 17.59
N ASP A 197 -10.16 18.96 17.85
CA ASP A 197 -10.54 19.33 19.22
C ASP A 197 -11.12 18.12 19.98
N LYS A 198 -11.99 17.32 19.32
CA LYS A 198 -12.48 16.03 19.88
C LYS A 198 -11.34 15.03 20.13
N CYS A 199 -10.35 14.93 19.24
CA CYS A 199 -9.18 14.09 19.46
C CYS A 199 -8.39 14.53 20.71
N LYS A 200 -8.24 15.85 20.89
CA LYS A 200 -7.50 16.41 22.03
C LYS A 200 -8.20 16.09 23.36
N GLU A 201 -9.51 16.29 23.42
CA GLU A 201 -10.32 16.08 24.61
C GLU A 201 -10.50 14.60 24.95
N ILE A 202 -10.88 13.78 23.97
CA ILE A 202 -11.30 12.39 24.20
C ILE A 202 -10.10 11.43 24.27
N LEU A 203 -9.07 11.64 23.43
CA LEU A 203 -7.94 10.70 23.30
C LEU A 203 -6.74 11.10 24.17
N GLY A 204 -6.37 12.38 24.18
CA GLY A 204 -5.43 12.95 25.15
C GLY A 204 -3.99 12.39 25.16
N GLY A 205 -3.49 11.85 24.05
CA GLY A 205 -2.11 11.34 23.91
C GLY A 205 -1.13 12.35 23.28
N GLU A 206 0.15 11.97 23.16
CA GLU A 206 1.17 12.74 22.40
C GLU A 206 0.84 12.76 20.90
N THR A 207 0.39 11.62 20.38
CA THR A 207 -0.14 11.50 19.02
C THR A 207 -1.58 12.00 18.96
N ILE A 208 -1.97 12.59 17.82
CA ILE A 208 -3.34 13.08 17.58
C ILE A 208 -4.35 11.92 17.71
N ILE A 209 -4.03 10.79 17.08
CA ILE A 209 -4.77 9.54 17.24
C ILE A 209 -4.03 8.68 18.27
N ALA A 210 -4.70 8.41 19.38
CA ALA A 210 -4.18 7.62 20.49
C ALA A 210 -5.16 6.54 20.93
N SER A 211 -4.63 5.50 21.56
CA SER A 211 -5.41 4.43 22.19
C SER A 211 -6.14 4.94 23.44
N THR A 212 -7.02 4.11 24.01
CA THR A 212 -7.68 4.41 25.30
C THR A 212 -6.71 4.54 26.48
N ARG A 213 -5.46 4.10 26.31
CA ARG A 213 -4.37 4.27 27.28
C ARG A 213 -3.49 5.48 26.97
N ARG A 214 -3.90 6.35 26.05
CA ARG A 214 -3.17 7.55 25.59
C ARG A 214 -1.85 7.26 24.84
N GLU A 215 -1.63 6.00 24.47
CA GLU A 215 -0.46 5.54 23.71
C GLU A 215 -0.71 5.55 22.20
N PRO A 216 0.33 5.72 21.36
CA PRO A 216 0.23 5.60 19.90
C PRO A 216 -0.38 4.27 19.44
N LEU A 217 -1.13 4.31 18.34
CA LEU A 217 -1.72 3.13 17.73
C LEU A 217 -0.89 2.61 16.56
N SER A 218 -0.82 1.29 16.40
CA SER A 218 -0.30 0.72 15.16
C SER A 218 -1.30 0.92 14.03
N SER A 219 -0.82 1.26 12.83
CA SER A 219 -1.66 1.38 11.62
C SER A 219 -2.44 0.09 11.30
N GLY A 220 -1.86 -1.08 11.63
CA GLY A 220 -2.54 -2.36 11.51
C GLY A 220 -3.75 -2.50 12.45
N THR A 221 -3.68 -1.94 13.65
CA THR A 221 -4.82 -1.91 14.60
C THR A 221 -5.95 -1.05 14.04
N VAL A 222 -5.65 0.16 13.55
CA VAL A 222 -6.66 1.06 12.98
C VAL A 222 -7.37 0.40 11.79
N SER A 223 -6.61 -0.17 10.85
CA SER A 223 -7.18 -0.88 9.71
C SER A 223 -8.01 -2.10 10.12
N ARG A 224 -7.63 -2.80 11.19
CA ARG A 224 -8.35 -3.98 11.69
C ARG A 224 -9.70 -3.61 12.29
N TYR A 225 -9.76 -2.54 13.08
CA TYR A 225 -11.01 -2.08 13.69
C TYR A 225 -11.96 -1.48 12.65
N PHE A 226 -11.45 -0.76 11.65
CA PHE A 226 -12.28 -0.36 10.51
C PHE A 226 -12.89 -1.56 9.79
N MET A 227 -12.12 -2.63 9.57
CA MET A 227 -12.64 -3.87 8.98
C MET A 227 -13.75 -4.49 9.84
N ARG A 228 -13.64 -4.44 11.18
CA ARG A 228 -14.70 -4.90 12.10
C ARG A 228 -15.96 -4.04 11.97
N ALA A 229 -15.84 -2.71 11.98
CA ALA A 229 -16.97 -1.80 11.78
C ALA A 229 -17.65 -2.02 10.42
N ARG A 230 -16.86 -2.20 9.35
CA ARG A 230 -17.39 -2.54 8.01
C ARG A 230 -18.13 -3.87 7.99
N LYS A 231 -17.66 -4.89 8.72
CA LYS A 231 -18.41 -6.15 8.84
C LYS A 231 -19.71 -5.94 9.62
N ALA A 232 -19.67 -5.16 10.70
CA ALA A 232 -20.83 -4.86 11.52
C ALA A 232 -21.89 -4.03 10.78
N SER A 233 -21.50 -3.24 9.77
CA SER A 233 -22.45 -2.46 8.96
C SER A 233 -23.29 -3.31 7.99
N GLY A 234 -22.98 -4.60 7.81
CA GLY A 234 -23.75 -5.51 6.96
C GLY A 234 -23.74 -5.17 5.47
N LEU A 235 -22.80 -4.34 5.00
CA LEU A 235 -22.72 -3.92 3.61
C LEU A 235 -22.14 -5.03 2.73
N SER A 236 -22.72 -5.17 1.54
CA SER A 236 -22.26 -6.06 0.48
C SER A 236 -21.52 -5.26 -0.59
N PHE A 237 -20.46 -5.84 -1.15
CA PHE A 237 -19.61 -5.20 -2.16
C PHE A 237 -19.31 -6.21 -3.27
N GLU A 238 -19.18 -5.72 -4.49
CA GLU A 238 -18.59 -6.50 -5.58
C GLU A 238 -17.06 -6.59 -5.38
N GLY A 239 -16.51 -7.79 -5.52
CA GLY A 239 -15.08 -8.05 -5.32
C GLY A 239 -14.62 -7.97 -3.86
N ASP A 240 -13.38 -7.51 -3.66
CA ASP A 240 -12.79 -7.38 -2.32
C ASP A 240 -13.35 -6.12 -1.63
N PRO A 241 -13.89 -6.22 -0.41
CA PRO A 241 -14.50 -5.08 0.27
C PRO A 241 -13.53 -3.91 0.54
N PRO A 242 -14.01 -2.65 0.57
CA PRO A 242 -13.20 -1.47 0.84
C PRO A 242 -12.46 -1.56 2.18
N THR A 243 -11.24 -1.04 2.24
CA THR A 243 -10.41 -1.04 3.46
C THR A 243 -10.25 0.39 3.98
N PHE A 244 -9.60 0.58 5.14
CA PHE A 244 -9.33 1.92 5.66
C PHE A 244 -8.57 2.80 4.65
N HIS A 245 -7.71 2.20 3.80
CA HIS A 245 -7.01 2.95 2.77
C HIS A 245 -7.93 3.55 1.68
N GLU A 246 -9.16 3.03 1.53
CA GLU A 246 -10.13 3.62 0.60
C GLU A 246 -10.70 4.96 1.09
N LEU A 247 -10.57 5.29 2.38
CA LEU A 247 -10.88 6.62 2.92
C LEU A 247 -10.06 7.72 2.23
N ARG A 248 -8.83 7.39 1.81
CA ARG A 248 -7.97 8.31 1.07
C ARG A 248 -8.43 8.55 -0.37
N SER A 249 -8.99 7.54 -1.03
CA SER A 249 -9.59 7.73 -2.36
C SER A 249 -10.93 8.46 -2.25
N LEU A 250 -11.74 8.16 -1.22
CA LEU A 250 -12.94 8.91 -0.90
C LEU A 250 -12.63 10.39 -0.66
N SER A 251 -11.63 10.69 0.17
CA SER A 251 -11.12 12.05 0.40
C SER A 251 -10.82 12.78 -0.92
N ALA A 252 -10.00 12.17 -1.78
CA ALA A 252 -9.62 12.78 -3.06
C ALA A 252 -10.82 13.08 -3.96
N ARG A 253 -11.77 12.14 -4.10
CA ARG A 253 -12.97 12.31 -4.92
C ARG A 253 -13.93 13.35 -4.37
N LEU A 254 -14.08 13.44 -3.04
CA LEU A 254 -14.91 14.46 -2.42
C LEU A 254 -14.29 15.85 -2.58
N TYR A 255 -12.99 15.99 -2.32
CA TYR A 255 -12.27 17.26 -2.49
C TYR A 255 -12.14 17.71 -3.95
N GLU A 256 -12.08 16.77 -4.89
CA GLU A 256 -12.14 17.10 -6.32
C GLU A 256 -13.43 17.85 -6.67
N LYS A 257 -14.58 17.34 -6.19
CA LYS A 257 -15.88 17.95 -6.46
C LYS A 257 -16.08 19.25 -5.67
N GLN A 258 -15.68 19.27 -4.41
CA GLN A 258 -15.88 20.40 -3.50
C GLN A 258 -14.93 21.58 -3.77
N ILE A 259 -13.65 21.31 -4.11
CA ILE A 259 -12.62 22.35 -4.26
C ILE A 259 -12.02 22.31 -5.67
N SER A 260 -11.17 21.32 -5.96
CA SER A 260 -10.56 21.12 -7.28
C SER A 260 -9.74 19.83 -7.33
N ASP A 261 -9.48 19.36 -8.55
CA ASP A 261 -8.54 18.28 -8.84
C ASP A 261 -7.11 18.57 -8.34
N LYS A 262 -6.63 19.82 -8.53
CA LYS A 262 -5.31 20.26 -8.07
C LYS A 262 -5.21 20.30 -6.55
N PHE A 263 -6.26 20.74 -5.86
CA PHE A 263 -6.30 20.68 -4.40
C PHE A 263 -6.20 19.23 -3.91
N ALA A 264 -7.02 18.32 -4.44
CA ALA A 264 -6.97 16.90 -4.07
C ALA A 264 -5.59 16.27 -4.34
N GLN A 265 -4.97 16.61 -5.48
CA GLN A 265 -3.63 16.16 -5.83
C GLN A 265 -2.56 16.64 -4.84
N HIS A 266 -2.58 17.94 -4.47
CA HIS A 266 -1.65 18.52 -3.51
C HIS A 266 -1.84 17.95 -2.10
N LEU A 267 -3.09 17.84 -1.63
CA LEU A 267 -3.41 17.27 -0.31
C LEU A 267 -2.88 15.84 -0.17
N LEU A 268 -3.03 15.03 -1.23
CA LEU A 268 -2.49 13.67 -1.22
C LEU A 268 -0.96 13.63 -1.42
N GLY A 269 -0.31 14.72 -1.81
CA GLY A 269 1.13 14.74 -2.08
C GLY A 269 1.51 13.92 -3.31
N HIS A 270 0.64 13.87 -4.32
CA HIS A 270 0.90 13.17 -5.57
C HIS A 270 1.64 14.08 -6.56
N LYS A 271 2.92 13.80 -6.79
CA LYS A 271 3.75 14.53 -7.77
C LYS A 271 3.34 14.32 -9.23
N SER A 272 2.66 13.21 -9.54
CA SER A 272 2.28 12.81 -10.89
C SER A 272 0.77 12.75 -11.05
N ASP A 273 0.29 13.30 -12.16
CA ASP A 273 -1.12 13.27 -12.54
C ASP A 273 -1.65 11.83 -12.73
N THR A 274 -0.79 10.90 -13.15
CA THR A 274 -1.15 9.48 -13.28
C THR A 274 -1.58 8.86 -11.94
N MET A 275 -0.93 9.25 -10.84
CA MET A 275 -1.35 8.79 -9.51
C MET A 275 -2.57 9.54 -9.01
N ALA A 276 -2.71 10.83 -9.35
CA ALA A 276 -3.90 11.60 -9.00
C ALA A 276 -5.15 11.05 -9.67
N SER A 277 -5.12 10.80 -10.99
CA SER A 277 -6.25 10.23 -11.73
C SER A 277 -6.64 8.85 -11.21
N GLN A 278 -5.68 7.99 -10.87
CA GLN A 278 -5.97 6.68 -10.26
C GLN A 278 -6.67 6.74 -8.90
N TYR A 279 -6.53 7.83 -8.14
CA TYR A 279 -7.24 7.98 -6.86
C TYR A 279 -8.63 8.59 -7.03
N ARG A 280 -8.84 9.33 -8.13
CA ARG A 280 -10.13 9.89 -8.56
C ARG A 280 -11.04 8.87 -9.25
N ASP A 281 -10.45 7.86 -9.88
CA ASP A 281 -11.16 6.72 -10.44
C ASP A 281 -11.97 5.96 -9.38
N ASP A 282 -13.28 5.98 -9.57
CA ASP A 282 -14.31 5.35 -8.74
C ASP A 282 -14.44 3.84 -9.00
N ARG A 283 -13.83 3.34 -10.08
CA ARG A 283 -13.84 1.94 -10.53
C ARG A 283 -15.25 1.41 -10.81
N GLY A 284 -16.10 2.23 -11.41
CA GLY A 284 -17.45 1.84 -11.83
C GLY A 284 -18.44 1.71 -10.67
N ARG A 285 -18.16 2.38 -9.55
CA ARG A 285 -19.03 2.38 -8.36
C ARG A 285 -20.13 3.43 -8.43
N GLU A 286 -19.89 4.51 -9.15
CA GLU A 286 -20.77 5.67 -9.26
C GLU A 286 -20.82 6.12 -10.73
N TRP A 287 -21.94 6.70 -11.15
CA TRP A 287 -22.03 7.35 -12.45
C TRP A 287 -21.48 8.77 -12.34
N ASP A 288 -20.54 9.14 -13.20
CA ASP A 288 -20.01 10.51 -13.23
C ASP A 288 -21.04 11.46 -13.85
N LYS A 289 -21.67 12.27 -13.01
CA LYS A 289 -22.66 13.27 -13.45
C LYS A 289 -21.92 14.51 -13.93
N ILE A 290 -22.02 14.79 -15.23
CA ILE A 290 -21.40 15.96 -15.84
C ILE A 290 -22.17 17.21 -15.39
N GLU A 291 -21.51 18.10 -14.65
CA GLU A 291 -22.03 19.39 -14.21
C GLU A 291 -21.66 20.51 -15.19
N ILE A 292 -22.57 21.47 -15.39
CA ILE A 292 -22.27 22.71 -16.11
C ILE A 292 -21.73 23.70 -15.07
N LYS A 293 -20.40 23.84 -15.01
CA LYS A 293 -19.69 24.73 -14.07
C LYS A 293 -19.38 26.09 -14.69
#